data_AF-A0A7C5UQ90-F1
#
_entry.id   AF-A0A7C5UQ90-F1
#
_cell.length_a   1.000
_cell.length_b   1.000
_cell.length_c   1.000
_cell.angle_alpha   90.00
_cell.angle_beta   90.00
_cell.angle_gamma   90.00
#
_symmetry.space_group_name_H-M   'P 1'
#
loop_
_entity.id
_entity.type
_entity.pdbx_description
1 polymer ?
#
loop_
_entity_poly.entity_id
_entity_poly.type
_entity_poly.pdbx_seq_one_letter_code
_entity_poly.pdbx_strand_id
1 'polypeptide(L)'
;MGKRLGLGVFRRALKNGEDFSEQEKQIVHSLCPHLENYLRLSYLCSFFKEENWVMEYFKSKGLSKKEKQVSLLTIKGMGVKQIASSMDITEHTVRDHLKKIYSKLEVHSRAEMVAVLIRLWEGLVAEAFEQEAQITGRD
;
A
#
# COMPACT_ATOMS: atom_id res chain seq x y z
N MET A 1 -15.14 4.91 -13.43
CA MET A 1 -16.08 4.96 -12.28
C MET A 1 -15.47 4.13 -11.15
N GLY A 2 -15.03 4.76 -10.05
CA GLY A 2 -14.25 4.07 -9.00
C GLY A 2 -15.09 3.05 -8.22
N LYS A 3 -14.60 1.81 -8.07
CA LYS A 3 -15.22 0.81 -7.17
C LYS A 3 -14.97 1.21 -5.71
N ARG A 4 -16.01 1.18 -4.88
CA ARG A 4 -15.90 1.40 -3.42
C ARG A 4 -15.00 0.31 -2.80
N LEU A 5 -13.88 0.71 -2.21
CA LEU A 5 -12.88 -0.21 -1.63
C LEU A 5 -13.25 -0.71 -0.22
N GLY A 6 -14.09 0.01 0.53
CA GLY A 6 -14.46 -0.35 1.90
C GLY A 6 -15.43 0.62 2.56
N LEU A 7 -15.66 0.43 3.87
CA LEU A 7 -16.42 1.32 4.74
C LEU A 7 -15.71 1.43 6.08
N GLY A 8 -15.22 2.62 6.42
CA GLY A 8 -14.75 2.94 7.78
C GLY A 8 -15.92 3.39 8.63
N VAL A 9 -16.15 2.76 9.78
CA VAL A 9 -17.17 3.17 10.75
C VAL A 9 -16.46 3.65 12.02
N PHE A 10 -16.64 4.93 12.35
CA PHE A 10 -16.15 5.50 13.60
C PHE A 10 -17.29 5.53 14.61
N ARG A 11 -17.03 5.05 15.83
CA ARG A 11 -18.00 5.07 16.93
C ARG A 11 -17.35 5.66 18.18
N ARG A 12 -18.11 6.45 18.92
CA ARG A 12 -17.73 6.96 20.24
C ARG A 12 -18.66 6.37 21.29
N ALA A 13 -18.08 5.90 22.40
CA ALA A 13 -18.86 5.59 23.59
C ALA A 13 -19.26 6.92 24.26
N LEU A 14 -20.54 7.26 24.14
CA LEU A 14 -21.07 8.52 24.68
C LEU A 14 -21.07 8.45 26.21
N LYS A 15 -20.29 9.33 26.88
CA LYS A 15 -20.54 9.64 28.30
C LYS A 15 -21.69 10.66 28.46
N ASN A 16 -21.88 11.55 27.48
CA ASN A 16 -22.74 12.74 27.61
C ASN A 16 -23.74 12.95 26.45
N GLY A 17 -23.84 12.04 25.47
CA GLY A 17 -24.80 12.16 24.36
C GLY A 17 -24.40 13.10 23.21
N GLU A 18 -23.24 13.76 23.28
CA GLU A 18 -22.80 14.70 22.23
C GLU A 18 -22.30 13.97 20.97
N ASP A 19 -22.77 14.43 19.80
CA ASP A 19 -22.32 13.97 18.49
C ASP A 19 -20.85 14.37 18.21
N PHE A 20 -20.25 13.80 17.17
CA PHE A 20 -18.89 14.18 16.74
C PHE A 20 -18.84 15.67 16.38
N SER A 21 -17.82 16.35 16.89
CA SER A 21 -17.58 17.75 16.56
C SER A 21 -17.14 17.91 15.10
N GLU A 22 -17.29 19.10 14.52
CA GLU A 22 -16.80 19.38 13.16
C GLU A 22 -15.28 19.18 13.03
N GLN A 23 -14.52 19.49 14.09
CA GLN A 23 -13.08 19.22 14.13
C GLN A 23 -12.79 17.72 14.04
N GLU A 24 -13.57 16.88 14.71
CA GLU A 24 -13.41 15.43 14.66
C GLU A 24 -13.76 14.85 13.29
N LYS A 25 -14.82 15.36 12.67
CA LYS A 25 -15.19 15.00 11.28
C LYS A 25 -14.10 15.40 10.29
N GLN A 26 -13.50 16.59 10.46
CA GLN A 26 -12.36 17.03 9.63
C GLN A 26 -11.14 16.12 9.80
N ILE A 27 -10.84 15.67 11.03
CA ILE A 27 -9.78 14.70 11.26
C ILE A 27 -10.06 13.41 10.50
N VAL A 28 -11.27 12.85 10.61
CA VAL A 28 -11.65 11.64 9.88
C VAL A 28 -11.53 11.84 8.37
N HIS A 29 -12.00 12.97 7.84
CA HIS A 29 -11.88 13.29 6.42
C HIS A 29 -10.42 13.36 5.97
N SER A 30 -9.54 13.94 6.78
CA SER A 30 -8.09 13.99 6.48
C SER A 30 -7.43 12.61 6.53
N LEU A 31 -7.99 11.66 7.28
CA LEU A 31 -7.50 10.29 7.38
C LEU A 31 -7.97 9.40 6.22
N CYS A 32 -9.11 9.71 5.59
CA CYS A 32 -9.68 8.90 4.51
C CYS A 32 -8.70 8.57 3.38
N PRO A 33 -7.93 9.52 2.81
CA PRO A 33 -6.97 9.21 1.74
C PRO A 33 -5.90 8.20 2.19
N HIS A 34 -5.49 8.24 3.45
CA HIS A 34 -4.51 7.30 4.00
C HIS A 34 -5.11 5.91 4.21
N LEU A 35 -6.38 5.83 4.65
CA LEU A 35 -7.12 4.58 4.78
C LEU A 35 -7.41 3.96 3.42
N GLU A 36 -7.79 4.76 2.43
CA GLU A 36 -7.99 4.31 1.05
C GLU A 36 -6.69 3.80 0.45
N ASN A 37 -5.57 4.51 0.65
CA ASN A 37 -4.26 4.04 0.22
C ASN A 37 -3.86 2.73 0.91
N TYR A 38 -4.09 2.62 2.22
CA TYR A 38 -3.83 1.38 2.96
C TYR A 38 -4.67 0.22 2.42
N LEU A 39 -5.98 0.43 2.23
CA LEU A 39 -6.88 -0.57 1.68
C LEU A 39 -6.46 -0.97 0.27
N ARG A 40 -6.18 0.01 -0.61
CA ARG A 40 -5.69 -0.22 -1.96
C ARG A 40 -4.43 -1.07 -1.96
N LEU A 41 -3.46 -0.79 -1.10
CA LEU A 41 -2.22 -1.59 -0.96
C LEU A 41 -2.47 -3.00 -0.38
N SER A 42 -3.36 -3.10 0.60
CA SER A 42 -3.75 -4.39 1.18
C SER A 42 -4.45 -5.27 0.14
N TYR A 43 -5.26 -4.65 -0.73
CA TYR A 43 -5.89 -5.29 -1.87
C TYR A 43 -4.88 -5.61 -2.97
N LEU A 44 -3.93 -4.72 -3.29
CA LEU A 44 -2.84 -5.02 -4.24
C LEU A 44 -2.05 -6.28 -3.86
N CYS A 45 -1.80 -6.46 -2.56
CA CYS A 45 -1.11 -7.65 -2.06
C CYS A 45 -1.97 -8.92 -2.03
N SER A 46 -3.29 -8.82 -2.20
CA SER A 46 -4.23 -9.94 -2.03
C SER A 46 -5.05 -10.29 -3.28
N PHE A 47 -5.31 -9.35 -4.19
CA PHE A 47 -6.15 -9.54 -5.37
C PHE A 47 -5.40 -10.10 -6.60
N PHE A 48 -4.12 -9.79 -6.78
CA PHE A 48 -3.34 -10.30 -7.93
C PHE A 48 -2.52 -11.53 -7.55
N LYS A 49 -3.21 -12.64 -7.25
CA LYS A 49 -2.55 -13.95 -7.09
C LYS A 49 -1.89 -14.43 -8.40
N GLU A 50 -2.28 -13.90 -9.57
CA GLU A 50 -1.82 -14.41 -10.87
C GLU A 50 -0.91 -13.46 -11.68
N GLU A 51 -0.87 -12.15 -11.39
CA GLU A 51 0.07 -11.20 -12.03
C GLU A 51 0.74 -10.30 -10.99
N ASN A 52 1.80 -10.80 -10.34
CA ASN A 52 2.45 -10.04 -9.29
C ASN A 52 3.43 -9.00 -9.86
N TRP A 53 2.89 -7.97 -10.51
CA TRP A 53 3.66 -6.84 -11.08
C TRP A 53 4.58 -6.20 -10.04
N VAL A 54 4.18 -6.17 -8.75
CA VAL A 54 5.02 -5.69 -7.65
C VAL A 54 6.28 -6.53 -7.51
N MET A 55 6.16 -7.85 -7.64
CA MET A 55 7.30 -8.75 -7.58
C MET A 55 8.21 -8.65 -8.80
N GLU A 56 7.64 -8.39 -9.98
CA GLU A 56 8.42 -8.13 -11.20
C GLU A 56 9.11 -6.77 -11.14
N TYR A 57 8.44 -5.74 -10.64
CA TYR A 57 9.05 -4.43 -10.35
C TYR A 57 10.19 -4.56 -9.33
N PHE A 58 9.98 -5.29 -8.23
CA PHE A 58 11.06 -5.53 -7.27
C PHE A 58 12.19 -6.37 -7.87
N LYS A 59 11.89 -7.28 -8.80
CA LYS A 59 12.90 -8.05 -9.53
C LYS A 59 13.72 -7.15 -10.45
N SER A 60 13.07 -6.27 -11.20
CA SER A 60 13.73 -5.33 -12.11
C SER A 60 14.60 -4.32 -11.37
N LYS A 61 14.23 -3.96 -10.13
CA LYS A 61 15.06 -3.17 -9.21
C LYS A 61 16.14 -3.96 -8.46
N GLY A 62 16.30 -5.26 -8.75
CA GLY A 62 17.38 -6.07 -8.18
C GLY A 62 17.22 -6.41 -6.69
N LEU A 63 15.98 -6.44 -6.18
CA LEU A 63 15.74 -6.89 -4.80
C LEU A 63 15.93 -8.41 -4.70
N SER A 64 16.68 -8.83 -3.69
CA SER A 64 16.83 -10.23 -3.28
C SER A 64 15.52 -10.79 -2.73
N LYS A 65 15.43 -12.12 -2.60
CA LYS A 65 14.25 -12.79 -2.03
C LYS A 65 13.86 -12.24 -0.65
N LYS A 66 14.83 -12.01 0.23
CA LYS A 66 14.61 -11.46 1.58
C LYS A 66 14.18 -10.00 1.55
N GLU A 67 14.81 -9.18 0.69
CA GLU A 67 14.40 -7.78 0.52
C GLU A 67 12.97 -7.66 -0.01
N LYS A 68 12.57 -8.51 -0.97
CA LYS A 68 11.17 -8.56 -1.44
C LYS A 68 10.20 -8.88 -0.32
N GLN A 69 10.52 -9.86 0.55
CA GLN A 69 9.69 -10.18 1.71
C GLN A 69 9.55 -8.99 2.67
N VAL A 70 10.66 -8.33 3.01
CA VAL A 70 10.63 -7.12 3.86
C VAL A 70 9.80 -6.01 3.20
N SER A 71 9.97 -5.75 1.90
CA SER A 71 9.17 -4.76 1.17
C SER A 71 7.68 -5.08 1.22
N LEU A 72 7.28 -6.33 0.98
CA LEU A 72 5.88 -6.77 1.02
C LEU A 72 5.25 -6.60 2.41
N LEU A 73 5.98 -6.92 3.48
CA LEU A 73 5.47 -6.72 4.84
C LEU A 73 5.40 -5.23 5.20
N THR A 74 6.36 -4.44 4.70
CA THR A 74 6.39 -2.98 4.89
C THR A 74 5.20 -2.29 4.23
N ILE A 75 4.85 -2.63 2.98
CA ILE A 75 3.68 -2.06 2.29
C ILE A 75 2.35 -2.50 2.90
N LYS A 76 2.32 -3.65 3.59
CA LYS A 76 1.18 -4.08 4.42
C LYS A 76 1.04 -3.30 5.73
N GLY A 77 1.92 -2.33 5.99
CA GLY A 77 1.89 -1.46 7.15
C GLY A 77 2.62 -2.01 8.38
N MET A 78 3.35 -3.13 8.27
CA MET A 78 4.04 -3.71 9.43
C MET A 78 5.21 -2.82 9.89
N GLY A 79 5.34 -2.65 11.20
CA GLY A 79 6.49 -2.02 11.85
C GLY A 79 7.73 -2.91 11.87
N VAL A 80 8.90 -2.33 12.13
CA VAL A 80 10.19 -3.05 12.17
C VAL A 80 10.14 -4.26 13.11
N LYS A 81 9.60 -4.10 14.32
CA LYS A 81 9.44 -5.18 15.30
C LYS A 81 8.54 -6.31 14.78
N GLN A 82 7.43 -5.97 14.13
CA GLN A 82 6.50 -6.97 13.59
C GLN A 82 7.13 -7.75 12.42
N ILE A 83 7.89 -7.06 11.56
CA ILE A 83 8.62 -7.69 10.45
C ILE A 83 9.70 -8.63 10.99
N ALA A 84 10.46 -8.18 11.99
CA ALA A 84 11.48 -8.96 12.66
C ALA A 84 10.91 -10.28 13.21
N SER A 85 9.80 -10.21 13.96
CA SER A 85 9.10 -11.39 14.48
C SER A 85 8.53 -12.29 13.38
N SER A 86 7.99 -11.72 12.31
CA SER A 86 7.40 -12.48 11.19
C SER A 86 8.44 -13.26 10.37
N MET A 87 9.66 -12.75 10.30
CA MET A 87 10.74 -13.30 9.49
C MET A 87 11.80 -14.05 10.31
N ASP A 88 11.64 -14.13 11.63
CA ASP A 88 12.61 -14.68 12.58
C ASP A 88 14.03 -14.09 12.42
N ILE A 89 14.10 -12.75 12.42
CA ILE A 89 15.36 -11.99 12.32
C ILE A 89 15.34 -10.83 13.31
N THR A 90 16.50 -10.20 13.54
CA THR A 90 16.57 -9.04 14.44
C THR A 90 15.99 -7.77 13.83
N GLU A 91 15.51 -6.84 14.66
CA GLU A 91 15.11 -5.50 14.20
C GLU A 91 16.23 -4.75 13.48
N HIS A 92 17.48 -4.97 13.89
CA HIS A 92 18.66 -4.40 13.23
C HIS A 92 18.77 -4.90 11.79
N THR A 93 18.65 -6.22 11.58
CA THR A 93 18.65 -6.84 10.26
C THR A 93 17.51 -6.31 9.37
N VAL A 94 16.32 -6.09 9.93
CA VAL A 94 15.21 -5.46 9.19
C VAL A 94 15.57 -4.04 8.74
N ARG A 95 16.14 -3.22 9.63
CA ARG A 95 16.56 -1.85 9.28
C ARG A 95 17.63 -1.85 8.19
N ASP A 96 18.56 -2.79 8.23
CA ASP A 96 19.58 -2.92 7.19
C ASP A 96 19.00 -3.37 5.84
N HIS A 97 18.03 -4.30 5.85
CA HIS A 97 17.25 -4.60 4.66
C HIS A 97 16.54 -3.36 4.12
N LEU A 98 15.86 -2.59 4.98
CA LEU A 98 15.16 -1.36 4.57
C LEU A 98 16.09 -0.33 3.96
N LYS A 99 17.29 -0.13 4.50
CA LYS A 99 18.31 0.76 3.90
C LYS A 99 18.67 0.33 2.48
N LYS A 100 18.93 -0.97 2.26
CA LYS A 100 19.26 -1.51 0.94
C LYS A 100 18.07 -1.41 -0.02
N ILE A 101 16.86 -1.70 0.46
CA ILE A 101 15.62 -1.57 -0.32
C ILE A 101 15.41 -0.14 -0.77
N TYR A 102 15.50 0.83 0.15
CA TYR A 102 15.32 2.24 -0.17
C TYR A 102 16.35 2.73 -1.19
N SER A 103 17.62 2.33 -1.04
CA SER A 103 18.64 2.61 -2.04
C SER A 103 18.34 2.00 -3.41
N LYS A 104 17.91 0.73 -3.48
CA LYS A 104 17.58 0.04 -4.75
C LYS A 104 16.32 0.57 -5.43
N LEU A 105 15.38 1.06 -4.65
CA LEU A 105 14.12 1.63 -5.14
C LEU A 105 14.21 3.14 -5.39
N GLU A 106 15.35 3.76 -5.09
CA GLU A 106 15.57 5.21 -5.22
C GLU A 106 14.56 6.03 -4.43
N VAL A 107 14.29 5.60 -3.19
CA VAL A 107 13.40 6.28 -2.23
C VAL A 107 14.13 6.52 -0.92
N HIS A 108 13.63 7.44 -0.11
CA HIS A 108 14.22 7.84 1.17
C HIS A 108 13.33 7.45 2.36
N SER A 109 12.10 7.03 2.12
CA SER A 109 11.17 6.69 3.18
C SER A 109 10.19 5.57 2.82
N ARG A 110 9.57 5.01 3.86
CA ARG A 110 8.42 4.10 3.73
C ARG A 110 7.29 4.75 2.92
N ALA A 111 7.01 6.02 3.20
CA ALA A 111 5.93 6.76 2.54
C ALA A 111 6.21 6.92 1.03
N GLU A 112 7.45 7.25 0.66
CA GLU A 112 7.84 7.32 -0.75
C GLU A 112 7.79 5.97 -1.45
N MET A 113 8.28 4.90 -0.81
CA MET A 113 8.19 3.55 -1.37
C MET A 113 6.74 3.18 -1.72
N VAL A 114 5.82 3.48 -0.81
CA VAL A 114 4.39 3.28 -1.01
C VAL A 114 3.85 4.17 -2.14
N ALA A 115 4.20 5.44 -2.15
CA ALA A 115 3.74 6.39 -3.17
C ALA A 115 4.20 6.00 -4.59
N VAL A 116 5.45 5.53 -4.73
CA VAL A 116 5.97 5.01 -6.00
C VAL A 116 5.13 3.84 -6.50
N LEU A 117 4.84 2.87 -5.63
CA LEU A 117 4.03 1.71 -6.01
C LEU A 117 2.60 2.09 -6.40
N ILE A 118 1.98 3.05 -5.71
CA ILE A 118 0.64 3.54 -6.08
C ILE A 118 0.67 4.19 -7.48
N ARG A 119 1.66 5.06 -7.76
CA ARG A 119 1.79 5.70 -9.08
C ARG A 119 2.00 4.69 -10.20
N LEU A 120 2.85 3.69 -9.98
CA LEU A 120 3.09 2.62 -10.95
C LEU A 120 1.82 1.82 -11.22
N TRP A 121 1.06 1.52 -10.17
CA TRP A 121 -0.22 0.83 -10.31
C TRP A 121 -1.24 1.66 -11.08
N GLU A 122 -1.34 2.97 -10.80
CA GLU A 122 -2.22 3.89 -11.52
C GLU A 122 -1.88 3.94 -13.02
N GLY A 123 -0.59 3.95 -13.37
CA GLY A 123 -0.13 3.86 -14.76
C GLY A 123 -0.55 2.55 -15.45
N LEU A 124 -0.30 1.40 -14.81
CA LEU A 124 -0.67 0.08 -15.33
C LEU A 124 -2.18 -0.06 -15.55
N VAL A 125 -2.98 0.48 -14.61
CA VAL A 125 -4.44 0.46 -14.70
C VAL A 125 -4.93 1.36 -15.83
N ALA A 126 -4.34 2.54 -16.02
CA ALA A 126 -4.68 3.42 -17.13
C ALA A 126 -4.41 2.74 -18.49
N GLU A 127 -3.22 2.15 -18.65
CA GLU A 127 -2.84 1.40 -19.87
C GLU A 127 -3.79 0.23 -20.16
N ALA A 128 -4.18 -0.54 -19.13
CA ALA A 128 -5.11 -1.65 -19.29
C ALA A 128 -6.51 -1.19 -19.75
N PHE A 129 -7.02 -0.08 -19.20
CA PHE A 129 -8.31 0.47 -19.61
C PHE A 129 -8.28 1.06 -21.03
N GLU A 130 -7.17 1.65 -21.46
CA GLU A 130 -6.99 2.13 -22.84
C GLU A 130 -7.01 0.97 -23.85
N GLN A 131 -6.38 -0.16 -23.50
CA GLN A 131 -6.39 -1.37 -24.33
C GLN A 131 -7.79 -2.00 -24.41
N GLU A 132 -8.52 -2.09 -23.30
CA GLU A 132 -9.91 -2.57 -23.31
C GLU A 132 -10.84 -1.66 -24.13
N ALA A 133 -10.69 -0.34 -24.02
CA ALA A 133 -11.48 0.62 -24.78
C ALA A 133 -11.25 0.52 -26.30
N GLN A 134 -10.04 0.18 -26.74
CA GLN A 134 -9.71 -0.11 -28.14
C GLN A 134 -10.27 -1.46 -28.62
N ILE A 135 -10.47 -2.43 -27.73
CA ILE A 135 -11.00 -3.76 -28.06
C ILE A 135 -12.54 -3.75 -28.15
N THR A 136 -13.24 -2.95 -27.34
CA THR A 136 -14.72 -2.85 -27.36
C THR A 136 -15.29 -1.83 -28.36
N GLY A 137 -14.44 -1.17 -29.16
CA GLY A 137 -14.83 -0.15 -30.15
C GLY A 137 -15.25 -0.69 -31.53
N ARG A 138 -15.76 -1.92 -31.60
CA ARG A 138 -16.28 -2.52 -32.84
C ARG A 138 -17.38 -3.51 -32.50
N ASP A 139 -18.60 -2.99 -32.34
CA ASP A 139 -19.88 -3.57 -32.79
C ASP A 139 -21.04 -2.61 -32.46
#